data_AF-K1SNG5-F1
#
_entry.id   AF-K1SNG5-F1
#
_cell.length_a   1.000
_cell.length_b   1.000
_cell.length_c   1.000
_cell.angle_alpha   90.00
_cell.angle_beta   90.00
_cell.angle_gamma   90.00
#
_symmetry.space_group_name_H-M   'P 1'
#
loop_
_entity.id
_entity.type
_entity.pdbx_description
1 polymer ?
#
loop_
_entity_poly.entity_id
_entity_poly.type
_entity_poly.pdbx_seq_one_letter_code
_entity_poly.pdbx_strand_id
1 'polypeptide(L)'
;MFNSKDILETIKMIQEENLDIRTITMGISLLDCIDSDIDKSCEKVYEKMMRVAEHHVETGEIIEKRYGIPIINKRLSVTPISMLAAAAKGSPVKFAKTLQR
;
A
#
# COMPACT_ATOMS: atom_id res chain seq x y z
N MET A 1 -4.27 20.00 -15.53
CA MET A 1 -5.27 19.34 -16.41
C MET A 1 -4.46 18.62 -17.48
N PHE A 2 -4.58 17.30 -17.61
CA PHE A 2 -3.75 16.53 -18.55
C PHE A 2 -4.20 16.78 -20.00
N ASN A 3 -3.25 17.04 -20.90
CA ASN A 3 -3.51 17.19 -22.33
C ASN A 3 -3.42 15.82 -23.02
N SER A 4 -4.31 15.54 -23.96
CA SER A 4 -4.31 14.28 -24.72
C SER A 4 -2.99 14.01 -25.46
N LYS A 5 -2.23 15.07 -25.83
CA LYS A 5 -0.88 14.93 -26.38
C LYS A 5 0.09 14.29 -25.39
N ASP A 6 0.12 14.77 -24.15
CA ASP A 6 1.03 14.28 -23.10
C ASP A 6 0.72 12.81 -22.76
N ILE A 7 -0.56 12.42 -22.79
CA ILE A 7 -0.99 11.04 -22.58
C ILE A 7 -0.47 10.13 -23.70
N LEU A 8 -0.61 10.55 -24.96
CA LEU A 8 -0.14 9.78 -26.12
C LEU A 8 1.39 9.68 -26.16
N GLU A 9 2.10 10.74 -25.81
CA GLU A 9 3.56 10.75 -25.72
C GLU A 9 4.05 9.80 -24.62
N THR A 10 3.41 9.81 -23.46
CA THR A 10 3.72 8.88 -22.35
C THR A 10 3.51 7.42 -22.77
N ILE A 11 2.40 7.11 -23.46
CA ILE A 11 2.15 5.76 -23.97
C ILE A 11 3.26 5.34 -24.93
N LYS A 12 3.67 6.24 -25.84
CA LYS A 12 4.72 5.98 -26.82
C LYS A 12 6.07 5.73 -26.15
N MET A 13 6.47 6.55 -25.18
CA MET A 13 7.71 6.36 -24.42
C MET A 13 7.75 5.01 -23.71
N ILE A 14 6.66 4.63 -23.03
CA ILE A 14 6.62 3.36 -22.30
C ILE A 14 6.75 2.16 -23.25
N GLN A 15 6.09 2.20 -24.41
CA GLN A 15 6.11 1.11 -25.38
C GLN A 15 7.44 1.02 -26.16
N GLU A 16 8.03 2.16 -26.54
CA GLU A 16 9.25 2.19 -27.35
C GLU A 16 10.53 2.00 -26.51
N GLU A 17 10.50 2.37 -25.22
CA GLU A 17 11.67 2.30 -24.33
C GLU A 17 11.66 1.10 -23.35
N ASN A 18 10.65 0.22 -23.41
CA ASN A 18 10.51 -0.96 -22.52
C ASN A 18 10.55 -0.61 -21.02
N LEU A 19 9.89 0.48 -20.63
CA LEU A 19 9.89 0.94 -19.24
C LEU A 19 9.04 0.03 -18.34
N ASP A 20 9.53 -0.20 -17.11
CA ASP A 20 8.79 -0.93 -16.08
C ASP A 20 8.30 -0.01 -14.95
N ILE A 21 7.25 -0.45 -14.25
CA ILE A 21 6.83 0.18 -13.00
C ILE A 21 7.53 -0.52 -11.85
N ARG A 22 8.49 0.18 -11.22
CA ARG A 22 9.28 -0.38 -10.11
C ARG A 22 8.43 -0.74 -8.89
N THR A 23 7.45 0.09 -8.53
CA THR A 23 6.55 -0.19 -7.41
C THR A 23 5.25 0.58 -7.53
N ILE A 24 4.16 -0.06 -7.13
CA ILE A 24 2.95 0.63 -6.67
C ILE A 24 2.90 0.50 -5.15
N THR A 25 2.49 1.56 -4.46
CA THR A 25 2.41 1.57 -3.00
C THR A 25 1.07 2.14 -2.55
N MET A 26 0.34 1.39 -1.74
CA MET A 26 -0.84 1.90 -1.03
C MET A 26 -0.45 2.37 0.37
N GLY A 27 -0.70 3.65 0.64
CA GLY A 27 -0.54 4.23 1.97
C GLY A 27 -1.81 4.06 2.80
N ILE A 28 -1.68 3.49 4.00
CA ILE A 28 -2.79 3.23 4.91
C ILE A 28 -2.59 4.04 6.19
N SER A 29 -3.52 4.97 6.47
CA SER A 29 -3.57 5.66 7.75
C SER A 29 -4.02 4.69 8.85
N LEU A 30 -3.30 4.64 9.97
CA LEU A 30 -3.63 3.80 11.14
C LEU A 30 -4.05 4.62 12.37
N LEU A 31 -4.27 5.94 12.24
CA LEU A 31 -4.60 6.81 13.37
C LEU A 31 -5.94 6.45 14.04
N ASP A 32 -6.89 5.93 13.28
CA ASP A 32 -8.16 5.38 13.77
C ASP A 32 -8.03 3.99 14.42
N CYS A 33 -6.88 3.33 14.26
CA CYS A 33 -6.57 2.06 14.93
C CYS A 33 -5.90 2.26 16.30
N ILE A 34 -5.70 3.51 16.73
CA ILE A 34 -5.13 3.83 18.04
C ILE A 34 -6.04 3.29 19.15
N ASP A 35 -5.43 2.57 20.09
CA ASP A 35 -6.11 2.07 21.29
C ASP A 35 -5.11 2.01 22.46
N SER A 36 -5.62 2.15 23.68
CA SER A 36 -4.83 1.97 24.91
C SER A 36 -4.41 0.51 25.13
N ASP A 37 -5.21 -0.42 24.61
CA ASP A 37 -4.95 -1.86 24.58
C ASP A 37 -4.25 -2.24 23.27
N ILE A 38 -3.01 -2.72 23.40
CA ILE A 38 -2.18 -3.09 22.24
C ILE A 38 -2.79 -4.21 21.41
N ASP A 39 -3.51 -5.15 22.01
CA ASP A 39 -4.09 -6.29 21.30
C ASP A 39 -5.28 -5.83 20.45
N LYS A 40 -6.12 -4.96 21.01
CA LYS A 40 -7.21 -4.31 20.25
C LYS A 40 -6.70 -3.42 19.14
N SER A 41 -5.64 -2.64 19.40
CA SER A 41 -5.01 -1.82 18.37
C SER A 41 -4.46 -2.69 17.23
N CYS A 42 -3.80 -3.81 17.55
CA CYS A 42 -3.32 -4.76 16.56
C CYS A 42 -4.45 -5.39 15.72
N GLU A 43 -5.55 -5.78 16.34
CA GLU A 43 -6.72 -6.31 15.64
C GLU A 43 -7.28 -5.30 14.64
N LYS A 44 -7.51 -4.05 15.09
CA LYS A 44 -7.97 -2.94 14.23
C LYS A 44 -7.02 -2.69 13.06
N VAL A 45 -5.70 -2.72 13.28
CA VAL A 45 -4.69 -2.55 12.23
C VAL A 45 -4.83 -3.67 11.19
N TYR A 46 -4.90 -4.93 11.63
CA TYR A 46 -5.00 -6.07 10.73
C TYR A 46 -6.28 -6.04 9.90
N GLU A 47 -7.43 -5.84 10.55
CA GLU A 47 -8.73 -5.74 9.87
C GLU A 47 -8.74 -4.61 8.84
N LYS A 48 -8.22 -3.43 9.21
CA LYS A 48 -8.16 -2.30 8.30
C LYS A 48 -7.28 -2.59 7.11
N MET A 49 -6.08 -3.13 7.32
CA MET A 49 -5.15 -3.49 6.24
C MET A 49 -5.78 -4.47 5.26
N MET A 50 -6.38 -5.55 5.76
CA MET A 50 -7.02 -6.56 4.91
C MET A 50 -8.17 -5.96 4.12
N ARG A 51 -9.03 -5.17 4.75
CA ARG A 51 -10.17 -4.54 4.09
C ARG A 51 -9.76 -3.56 2.99
N VAL A 52 -8.73 -2.72 3.20
CA VAL A 52 -8.38 -1.69 2.21
C VAL A 52 -7.44 -2.20 1.12
N ALA A 53 -6.62 -3.21 1.43
CA ALA A 53 -5.63 -3.75 0.50
C ALA A 53 -6.11 -5.01 -0.24
N GLU A 54 -7.33 -5.50 0.02
CA GLU A 54 -7.87 -6.77 -0.53
C GLU A 54 -7.67 -6.91 -2.05
N HIS A 55 -7.91 -5.84 -2.81
CA HIS A 55 -7.78 -5.82 -4.27
C HIS A 55 -6.48 -5.17 -4.76
N HIS A 56 -5.54 -4.80 -3.89
CA HIS A 56 -4.34 -4.05 -4.29
C HIS A 56 -3.49 -4.85 -5.28
N VAL A 57 -3.31 -6.15 -5.03
CA VAL A 57 -2.53 -7.02 -5.90
C VAL A 57 -3.26 -7.32 -7.20
N GLU A 58 -4.52 -7.75 -7.09
CA GLU A 58 -5.38 -8.07 -8.24
C GLU A 58 -5.51 -6.89 -9.21
N THR A 59 -5.77 -5.69 -8.68
CA THR A 59 -5.86 -4.47 -9.50
C THR A 59 -4.54 -4.19 -10.21
N GLY A 60 -3.41 -4.38 -9.54
CA GLY A 60 -2.08 -4.26 -10.14
C GLY A 60 -1.91 -5.22 -11.32
N GLU A 61 -2.28 -6.50 -11.15
CA GLU A 61 -2.17 -7.51 -12.20
C GLU A 61 -3.11 -7.25 -13.39
N ILE A 62 -4.30 -6.71 -13.13
CA ILE A 62 -5.22 -6.27 -14.19
C ILE A 62 -4.60 -5.13 -15.01
N ILE A 63 -3.95 -4.17 -14.35
CA ILE A 63 -3.24 -3.06 -15.02
C ILE A 63 -2.08 -3.60 -15.84
N GLU A 64 -1.27 -4.52 -15.29
CA GLU A 64 -0.16 -5.17 -16.01
C GLU A 64 -0.65 -5.83 -17.31
N LYS A 65 -1.72 -6.63 -17.23
CA LYS A 65 -2.31 -7.32 -18.39
C LYS A 65 -2.89 -6.35 -19.42
N ARG A 66 -3.55 -5.28 -18.96
CA ARG A 66 -4.22 -4.31 -19.82
C ARG A 66 -3.25 -3.48 -20.65
N TYR A 67 -2.13 -3.07 -20.06
CA TYR A 67 -1.18 -2.16 -20.69
C TYR A 67 0.10 -2.84 -21.16
N GLY A 68 0.33 -4.11 -20.80
CA GLY A 68 1.55 -4.84 -21.16
C GLY A 68 2.80 -4.32 -20.45
N ILE A 69 2.64 -3.61 -19.33
CA ILE A 69 3.73 -2.98 -18.57
C ILE A 69 3.90 -3.75 -17.26
N PRO A 70 5.09 -4.31 -16.94
CA PRO A 70 5.29 -5.04 -15.71
C PRO A 70 5.32 -4.11 -14.48
N ILE A 71 4.70 -4.55 -13.38
CA ILE A 71 4.73 -3.90 -12.06
C ILE A 71 5.52 -4.80 -11.10
N ILE A 72 6.77 -4.42 -10.83
CA ILE A 72 7.73 -5.28 -10.12
C ILE A 72 7.39 -5.46 -8.64
N ASN A 73 6.86 -4.41 -7.99
CA ASN A 73 6.52 -4.45 -6.56
C ASN A 73 5.13 -3.89 -6.29
N LYS A 74 4.43 -4.50 -5.35
CA LYS A 74 3.12 -4.07 -4.86
C LYS A 74 3.23 -4.00 -3.34
N ARG A 75 3.30 -2.79 -2.79
CA ARG A 75 3.71 -2.55 -1.40
C ARG A 75 2.63 -1.84 -0.60
N LEU A 76 2.64 -2.05 0.70
CA LEU A 76 1.88 -1.24 1.64
C LEU A 76 2.83 -0.37 2.45
N SER A 77 2.43 0.86 2.71
CA SER A 77 3.06 1.72 3.70
C SER A 77 2.02 2.16 4.73
N VAL A 78 2.44 2.40 5.96
CA VAL A 78 1.53 2.69 7.07
C VAL A 78 2.01 3.91 7.86
N THR A 79 1.10 4.50 8.65
CA THR A 79 1.45 5.50 9.66
C THR A 79 2.59 4.98 10.55
N PRO A 80 3.60 5.81 10.92
CA PRO A 80 4.67 5.38 11.81
C PRO A 80 4.15 4.71 13.09
N ILE A 81 4.54 3.45 13.31
CA ILE A 81 4.03 2.63 14.42
C ILE A 81 4.35 3.22 15.79
N SER A 82 5.38 4.06 15.90
CA SER A 82 5.66 4.83 17.11
C SER A 82 4.47 5.68 17.57
N MET A 83 3.65 6.20 16.66
CA MET A 83 2.47 6.99 17.00
C MET A 83 1.38 6.14 17.66
N LEU A 84 1.20 4.89 17.21
CA LEU A 84 0.25 3.95 17.81
C LEU A 84 0.81 3.41 19.15
N ALA A 85 2.08 3.05 19.16
CA ALA A 85 2.77 2.56 20.35
C ALA A 85 2.84 3.61 21.47
N ALA A 86 2.79 4.91 21.16
CA ALA A 86 2.71 5.97 22.15
C ALA A 86 1.42 5.94 22.98
N ALA A 87 0.32 5.42 22.42
CA ALA A 87 -0.98 5.32 23.09
C ALA A 87 -1.21 3.95 23.74
N ALA A 88 -0.59 2.88 23.22
CA ALA A 88 -0.81 1.51 23.67
C ALA A 88 0.21 1.08 24.73
N LYS A 89 -0.25 0.41 25.81
CA LYS A 89 0.66 -0.22 26.78
C LYS A 89 1.17 -1.56 26.26
N GLY A 90 2.48 -1.71 26.06
CA GLY A 90 3.08 -3.00 25.69
C GLY A 90 4.30 -2.88 24.79
N SER A 91 4.77 -4.03 24.28
CA SER A 91 5.92 -4.06 23.36
C SER A 91 5.48 -3.77 21.92
N PRO A 92 6.10 -2.81 21.22
CA PRO A 92 5.78 -2.50 19.82
C PRO A 92 6.09 -3.65 18.85
N VAL A 93 6.79 -4.69 19.31
CA VAL A 93 6.99 -5.95 18.56
C VAL A 93 5.66 -6.59 18.18
N LYS A 94 4.59 -6.42 18.98
CA LYS A 94 3.25 -6.93 18.60
C LYS A 94 2.76 -6.28 17.31
N PHE A 95 2.88 -4.96 17.17
CA PHE A 95 2.55 -4.27 15.92
C PHE A 95 3.38 -4.78 14.74
N ALA A 96 4.70 -4.97 14.92
CA ALA A 96 5.55 -5.50 13.87
C ALA A 96 5.09 -6.89 13.39
N LYS A 97 4.75 -7.78 14.34
CA LYS A 97 4.18 -9.10 14.02
C LYS A 97 2.84 -8.98 13.29
N THR A 98 1.97 -8.07 13.71
CA THR A 98 0.68 -7.82 13.06
C THR A 98 0.83 -7.38 11.61
N LEU A 99 1.79 -6.49 11.31
CA LEU A 99 2.06 -6.03 9.93
C LEU A 99 2.67 -7.13 9.04
N GLN A 100 3.29 -8.15 9.62
CA GLN A 100 3.92 -9.26 8.91
C GLN A 100 2.97 -10.42 8.61
N ARG A 101 1.85 -10.53 9.34
CA ARG A 101 0.86 -11.61 9.19
C ARG A 101 0.12 -11.52 7.86
#